data_AF-A0A1G1Q834-F1
#
_entry.id   AF-A0A1G1Q834-F1
#
_cell.length_a   1.000
_cell.length_b   1.000
_cell.length_c   1.000
_cell.angle_alpha   90.00
_cell.angle_beta   90.00
_cell.angle_gamma   90.00
#
_symmetry.space_group_name_H-M   'P 1'
#
loop_
_entity.id
_entity.type
_entity.pdbx_description
1 polymer ?
#
loop_
_entity_poly.entity_id
_entity_poly.type
_entity_poly.pdbx_seq_one_letter_code
_entity_poly.pdbx_strand_id
1 'polypeptide(L)'
;EHLITLAKANTLAAKRQAYRVLLDHKLVAGLFGEIAELFKTRNSGFTRILKTGARRGDGALMVILELTEKPKKLKVQKPHPAKEHPLKAEEKPHIPKEEKPKVIEKKAPTKKFLGGLRGFFKKERDSL
;
A
#
# COMPACT_ATOMS: atom_id res chain seq x y z
N GLU A 1 2.80 -27.00 1.31
CA GLU A 1 1.66 -27.33 0.41
C GLU A 1 0.31 -26.83 0.92
N HIS A 2 -0.35 -27.49 1.89
CA HIS A 2 -1.79 -27.25 2.18
C HIS A 2 -2.20 -25.79 2.42
N LEU A 3 -1.36 -24.96 3.04
CA LEU A 3 -1.62 -23.52 3.23
C LEU A 3 -1.85 -22.76 1.92
N ILE A 4 -1.17 -23.11 0.83
CA ILE A 4 -1.34 -22.46 -0.48
C ILE A 4 -2.67 -22.91 -1.11
N THR A 5 -3.08 -24.17 -0.91
CA THR A 5 -4.40 -24.64 -1.32
C THR A 5 -5.53 -23.89 -0.58
N LEU A 6 -5.38 -23.65 0.72
CA LEU A 6 -6.30 -22.81 1.50
C LEU A 6 -6.31 -21.36 1.00
N ALA A 7 -5.13 -20.81 0.66
CA ALA A 7 -4.99 -19.47 0.10
C ALA A 7 -5.80 -19.29 -1.19
N LYS A 8 -5.71 -20.26 -2.10
CA LYS A 8 -6.47 -20.29 -3.36
C LYS A 8 -8.00 -20.32 -3.16
N ALA A 9 -8.49 -20.94 -2.08
CA ALA A 9 -9.91 -20.97 -1.76
C ALA A 9 -10.43 -19.63 -1.18
N ASN A 10 -9.56 -18.84 -0.55
CA ASN A 10 -9.82 -17.46 -0.09
C ASN A 10 -11.08 -17.24 0.79
N THR A 11 -11.59 -18.27 1.47
CA THR A 11 -12.75 -18.15 2.37
C THR A 11 -12.35 -17.68 3.78
N LEU A 12 -13.32 -17.15 4.55
CA LEU A 12 -13.11 -16.81 5.96
C LEU A 12 -12.68 -18.02 6.80
N ALA A 13 -13.25 -19.20 6.51
CA ALA A 13 -12.86 -20.45 7.16
C ALA A 13 -11.41 -20.83 6.84
N ALA A 14 -10.99 -20.73 5.56
CA ALA A 14 -9.62 -20.99 5.15
C ALA A 14 -8.61 -20.03 5.80
N LYS A 15 -8.95 -18.74 5.94
CA LYS A 15 -8.12 -17.75 6.64
C LYS A 15 -7.96 -18.07 8.13
N ARG A 16 -9.05 -18.48 8.80
CA ARG A 16 -9.02 -18.95 10.20
C ARG A 16 -8.18 -20.22 10.36
N GLN A 17 -8.28 -21.17 9.43
CA GLN A 17 -7.46 -22.40 9.42
C GLN A 17 -5.97 -22.08 9.22
N ALA A 18 -5.61 -21.21 8.27
CA ALA A 18 -4.23 -20.80 8.05
C ALA A 18 -3.63 -20.05 9.25
N TYR A 19 -4.42 -19.19 9.90
CA TYR A 19 -3.99 -18.46 11.10
C TYR A 19 -3.63 -19.40 12.26
N ARG A 20 -4.30 -20.55 12.42
CA ARG A 20 -3.95 -21.57 13.44
C ARG A 20 -2.54 -22.16 13.27
N VAL A 21 -1.96 -22.07 12.07
CA VAL A 21 -0.61 -22.57 11.76
C VAL A 21 0.41 -21.45 11.75
N LEU A 22 0.07 -20.29 11.17
CA LEU A 22 1.00 -19.18 10.98
C LEU A 22 1.09 -18.23 12.18
N LEU A 23 0.04 -18.14 12.99
CA LEU A 23 -0.07 -17.29 14.20
C LEU A 23 0.21 -15.78 14.02
N ASP A 24 0.45 -15.32 12.78
CA ASP A 24 0.67 -13.91 12.41
C ASP A 24 -0.29 -13.49 11.29
N HIS A 25 -0.99 -12.38 11.52
CA HIS A 25 -1.88 -11.75 10.55
C HIS A 25 -1.15 -11.24 9.30
N LYS A 26 0.11 -10.80 9.39
CA LYS A 26 0.89 -10.33 8.23
C LYS A 26 1.22 -11.48 7.29
N LEU A 27 1.65 -12.63 7.82
CA LEU A 27 1.89 -13.84 7.03
C LEU A 27 0.61 -14.35 6.37
N VAL A 28 -0.53 -14.33 7.07
CA VAL A 28 -1.83 -14.68 6.49
C VAL A 28 -2.23 -13.69 5.38
N ALA A 29 -2.02 -12.38 5.57
CA ALA A 29 -2.32 -11.39 4.53
C ALA A 29 -1.48 -11.61 3.26
N GLY A 30 -0.16 -11.80 3.39
CA GLY A 30 0.73 -12.09 2.26
C GLY A 30 0.40 -13.42 1.56
N LEU A 31 0.05 -14.45 2.32
CA LEU A 31 -0.35 -15.76 1.80
C LEU A 31 -1.62 -15.67 0.94
N PHE A 32 -2.66 -14.97 1.40
CA PHE A 32 -3.94 -14.83 0.70
C PHE A 32 -3.96 -13.72 -0.36
N GLY A 33 -2.95 -12.85 -0.39
CA GLY A 33 -2.72 -11.85 -1.43
C GLY A 33 -1.75 -12.34 -2.50
N GLU A 34 -0.47 -11.99 -2.33
CA GLU A 34 0.59 -12.22 -3.33
C GLU A 34 0.75 -13.70 -3.69
N ILE A 35 0.85 -14.58 -2.69
CA ILE A 35 1.12 -16.02 -2.91
C ILE A 35 -0.09 -16.71 -3.58
N ALA A 36 -1.31 -16.36 -3.20
CA ALA A 36 -2.52 -16.92 -3.79
C ALA A 36 -2.64 -16.61 -5.30
N GLU A 37 -2.34 -15.37 -5.72
CA GLU A 37 -2.39 -14.98 -7.13
C GLU A 37 -1.24 -15.63 -7.92
N LEU A 38 -0.02 -15.72 -7.35
CA LEU A 38 1.12 -16.40 -7.97
C LEU A 38 0.85 -17.89 -8.30
N PHE A 39 0.04 -18.59 -7.49
CA PHE A 39 -0.25 -20.01 -7.65
C PHE A 39 -1.66 -20.33 -8.19
N LYS A 40 -2.40 -19.32 -8.65
CA LYS A 40 -3.78 -19.44 -9.14
C LYS A 40 -3.96 -20.49 -10.24
N THR A 41 -3.05 -20.51 -11.21
CA THR A 41 -3.07 -21.42 -12.37
C THR A 41 -2.48 -22.81 -12.08
N ARG A 42 -1.69 -22.98 -11.01
CA ARG A 42 -1.01 -24.24 -10.67
C ARG A 42 -1.85 -25.09 -9.71
N ASN A 43 -2.11 -26.35 -10.04
CA ASN A 43 -2.94 -27.22 -9.20
C ASN A 43 -2.16 -27.89 -8.06
N SER A 44 -0.87 -28.18 -8.24
CA SER A 44 -0.03 -28.90 -7.27
C SER A 44 1.47 -28.59 -7.46
N GLY A 45 2.29 -29.03 -6.51
CA GLY A 45 3.75 -28.88 -6.54
C GLY A 45 4.19 -27.42 -6.35
N PHE A 46 3.78 -26.82 -5.23
CA PHE A 46 4.01 -25.41 -4.95
C PHE A 46 5.44 -25.13 -4.47
N THR A 47 6.09 -26.11 -3.84
CA THR A 47 7.51 -26.06 -3.45
C THR A 47 8.40 -26.98 -4.28
N ARG A 48 9.67 -26.59 -4.44
CA ARG A 48 10.77 -27.40 -4.97
C ARG A 48 11.87 -27.56 -3.92
N ILE A 49 12.48 -28.75 -3.87
CA ILE A 49 13.64 -29.06 -3.04
C ILE A 49 14.87 -29.17 -3.94
N LEU A 50 15.92 -28.39 -3.65
CA LEU A 50 17.22 -28.44 -4.33
C LEU A 50 18.27 -28.92 -3.31
N LYS A 51 18.99 -30.01 -3.63
CA LYS A 51 20.07 -30.53 -2.77
C LYS A 51 21.34 -29.71 -3.00
N THR A 52 21.99 -29.25 -1.93
CA THR A 52 23.20 -28.41 -2.01
C THR A 52 24.47 -29.08 -1.47
N GLY A 53 24.36 -30.15 -0.68
CA GLY A 53 25.51 -30.92 -0.16
C GLY A 53 25.37 -31.26 1.32
N ALA A 54 26.42 -31.77 1.93
CA ALA A 54 26.49 -31.97 3.38
C ALA A 54 26.99 -30.68 4.08
N ARG A 55 26.43 -30.37 5.25
CA ARG A 55 26.90 -29.28 6.11
C ARG A 55 28.27 -29.64 6.71
N ARG A 56 29.17 -28.67 6.74
CA ARG A 56 30.53 -28.84 7.28
C ARG A 56 30.47 -28.95 8.81
N GLY A 57 31.02 -30.02 9.36
CA GLY A 57 31.11 -30.29 10.80
C GLY A 57 30.27 -31.49 11.23
N ASP A 58 28.95 -31.44 11.00
CA ASP A 58 27.99 -32.49 11.39
C ASP A 58 27.63 -33.46 10.24
N GLY A 59 28.00 -33.15 9.00
CA GLY A 59 27.67 -33.97 7.82
C GLY A 59 26.21 -33.93 7.41
N ALA A 60 25.39 -33.07 8.02
CA ALA A 60 23.94 -33.05 7.81
C ALA A 60 23.58 -32.65 6.37
N LEU A 61 22.77 -33.46 5.67
CA LEU A 61 22.35 -33.17 4.29
C LEU A 61 21.51 -31.89 4.23
N MET A 62 21.99 -30.91 3.47
CA MET A 62 21.36 -29.61 3.28
C MET A 62 20.56 -29.56 1.98
N VAL A 63 19.42 -28.87 2.07
CA VAL A 63 18.56 -28.56 0.93
C VAL A 63 18.13 -27.09 0.98
N ILE A 64 17.92 -26.49 -0.19
CA ILE A 64 17.19 -25.24 -0.36
C ILE A 64 15.74 -25.61 -0.72
N LEU A 65 14.79 -25.12 0.06
CA LEU A 65 13.36 -25.18 -0.25
C LEU A 65 12.95 -23.86 -0.89
N GLU A 66 12.50 -23.90 -2.15
CA GLU A 66 12.01 -22.72 -2.87
C GLU A 66 10.55 -22.89 -3.31
N LEU A 67 9.88 -21.76 -3.57
CA LEU A 67 8.59 -21.75 -4.27
C LEU A 67 8.80 -21.98 -5.76
N THR A 68 7.95 -22.80 -6.38
CA THR A 68 8.08 -23.17 -7.80
C THR A 68 7.85 -21.98 -8.73
N GLU A 69 6.86 -21.14 -8.44
CA GLU A 69 6.58 -19.91 -9.18
C GLU A 69 7.27 -18.71 -8.52
N LYS A 70 7.74 -17.76 -9.35
CA LYS A 70 8.43 -16.55 -8.90
C LYS A 70 7.74 -15.31 -9.49
N PRO A 71 7.63 -14.20 -8.74
CA PRO A 71 6.95 -13.01 -9.24
C PRO A 71 7.63 -12.46 -10.49
N LYS A 72 6.83 -12.17 -11.52
CA LYS A 72 7.32 -11.57 -12.77
C LYS A 72 7.88 -10.17 -12.48
N LYS A 73 9.20 -10.05 -12.42
CA LYS A 73 9.87 -8.74 -12.43
C LYS A 73 9.58 -8.06 -13.77
N LEU A 74 8.78 -6.99 -13.73
CA LEU A 74 8.55 -6.15 -14.91
C LEU A 74 9.89 -5.55 -15.36
N LYS A 75 10.30 -5.84 -16.59
CA LYS A 75 11.47 -5.21 -17.20
C LYS A 75 11.11 -3.76 -17.53
N VAL A 76 11.42 -2.83 -16.62
CA VAL A 76 11.33 -1.40 -16.90
C VAL A 76 12.34 -1.06 -17.99
N GLN A 77 11.85 -0.78 -19.19
CA GLN A 77 12.67 -0.26 -20.27
C GLN A 77 13.11 1.16 -19.86
N LYS A 78 14.41 1.39 -19.71
CA LYS A 78 14.93 2.74 -19.46
C LYS A 78 14.74 3.56 -20.74
N PRO A 79 14.03 4.70 -20.72
CA PRO A 79 13.94 5.55 -21.90
C PRO A 79 15.34 6.06 -22.26
N HIS A 80 15.69 6.00 -23.55
CA HIS A 80 16.88 6.69 -24.05
C HIS A 80 16.60 8.20 -24.01
N PRO A 81 17.50 9.03 -23.44
CA PRO A 81 17.29 10.47 -23.40
C PRO A 81 17.36 11.05 -24.82
N ALA A 82 16.28 11.68 -25.26
CA ALA A 82 16.29 12.52 -26.44
C ALA A 82 17.16 13.76 -26.18
N LYS A 83 17.95 14.18 -27.17
CA LYS A 83 18.82 15.36 -27.05
C LYS A 83 18.00 16.62 -27.29
N GLU A 84 17.92 17.49 -26.30
CA GLU A 84 17.29 18.81 -26.43
C GLU A 84 18.27 19.80 -27.07
N HIS A 85 17.80 20.60 -28.01
CA HIS A 85 18.56 21.71 -28.61
C HIS A 85 18.26 23.01 -27.85
N PRO A 86 19.27 23.81 -27.46
CA PRO A 86 19.06 25.00 -26.64
C PRO A 86 18.49 26.18 -27.45
N LEU A 87 17.43 26.80 -26.93
CA LEU A 87 16.90 28.07 -27.43
C LEU A 87 17.71 29.25 -26.87
N LYS A 88 18.07 30.20 -27.74
CA LYS A 88 18.90 31.37 -27.43
C LYS A 88 18.03 32.58 -27.04
N ALA A 89 18.53 33.40 -26.11
CA ALA A 89 17.81 34.55 -25.57
C ALA A 89 18.43 35.88 -26.02
N GLU A 90 17.58 36.80 -26.48
CA GLU A 90 17.81 38.23 -26.80
C GLU A 90 16.38 38.87 -26.93
N GLU A 91 16.00 40.07 -26.49
CA GLU A 91 16.62 41.13 -25.65
C GLU A 91 15.50 42.05 -25.01
N LYS A 92 15.72 43.35 -24.69
CA LYS A 92 14.70 44.31 -24.16
C LYS A 92 15.00 45.81 -24.44
N PRO A 93 13.97 46.55 -24.93
CA PRO A 93 13.66 47.93 -24.51
C PRO A 93 12.12 48.25 -24.39
N HIS A 94 11.59 49.44 -24.06
CA HIS A 94 11.88 50.37 -22.93
C HIS A 94 10.79 51.49 -22.75
N ILE A 95 9.91 51.37 -21.71
CA ILE A 95 9.23 52.42 -20.87
C ILE A 95 8.55 53.67 -21.53
N PRO A 96 7.26 53.99 -21.22
CA PRO A 96 6.90 55.09 -20.27
C PRO A 96 6.07 54.69 -19.02
N LYS A 97 5.75 55.68 -18.15
CA LYS A 97 5.25 55.56 -16.74
C LYS A 97 3.82 56.10 -16.51
N GLU A 98 3.36 56.04 -15.24
CA GLU A 98 2.18 56.68 -14.59
C GLU A 98 0.87 55.84 -14.63
N GLU A 99 -0.04 55.81 -13.63
CA GLU A 99 -0.28 56.64 -12.41
C GLU A 99 -0.45 55.80 -11.09
N LYS A 100 -0.76 56.46 -9.94
CA LYS A 100 -1.04 55.84 -8.61
C LYS A 100 -2.55 55.90 -8.23
N PRO A 101 -3.01 55.79 -6.95
CA PRO A 101 -3.87 54.68 -6.51
C PRO A 101 -5.28 55.11 -6.02
N LYS A 102 -6.17 54.14 -5.72
CA LYS A 102 -7.36 54.37 -4.87
C LYS A 102 -7.56 53.28 -3.83
N VAL A 103 -7.73 53.71 -2.58
CA VAL A 103 -8.10 52.90 -1.40
C VAL A 103 -9.46 53.39 -0.92
N ILE A 104 -10.41 52.47 -0.68
CA ILE A 104 -11.64 52.74 0.10
C ILE A 104 -11.90 51.52 1.03
N GLU A 105 -12.48 51.78 2.20
CA GLU A 105 -12.35 50.97 3.40
C GLU A 105 -13.50 49.98 3.74
N LYS A 106 -13.12 48.93 4.48
CA LYS A 106 -13.77 48.35 5.68
C LYS A 106 -15.32 48.35 5.80
N LYS A 107 -15.88 47.16 6.09
CA LYS A 107 -16.53 46.84 7.39
C LYS A 107 -16.96 45.36 7.51
N ALA A 108 -16.71 44.76 8.67
CA ALA A 108 -17.50 43.62 9.20
C ALA A 108 -18.55 44.18 10.19
N PRO A 109 -19.62 43.44 10.56
CA PRO A 109 -19.52 42.69 11.84
C PRO A 109 -20.46 41.45 12.07
N THR A 110 -20.13 40.72 13.14
CA THR A 110 -21.01 40.00 14.13
C THR A 110 -21.74 38.67 13.84
N LYS A 111 -21.47 37.70 14.74
CA LYS A 111 -22.36 36.59 15.15
C LYS A 111 -23.39 37.06 16.20
N LYS A 112 -24.59 36.44 16.25
CA LYS A 112 -25.22 35.82 17.46
C LYS A 112 -26.63 35.26 17.20
N PHE A 113 -27.16 34.50 18.18
CA PHE A 113 -28.37 33.63 18.25
C PHE A 113 -28.08 32.18 17.80
N LEU A 114 -27.89 31.16 18.65
CA LEU A 114 -28.23 30.86 20.06
C LEU A 114 -29.73 30.59 20.33
N GLY A 115 -30.04 29.33 20.68
CA GLY A 115 -31.24 28.92 21.42
C GLY A 115 -32.08 27.84 20.72
N GLY A 116 -32.22 26.65 21.32
CA GLY A 116 -33.04 25.57 20.73
C GLY A 116 -32.70 24.16 21.23
N LEU A 117 -33.13 23.89 22.46
CA LEU A 117 -32.97 22.67 23.28
C LEU A 117 -33.19 21.33 22.53
N ARG A 118 -32.40 20.26 22.75
CA ARG A 118 -32.11 19.49 23.99
C ARG A 118 -33.27 18.58 24.42
N GLY A 119 -33.21 17.30 24.04
CA GLY A 119 -34.16 16.29 24.50
C GLY A 119 -33.96 14.87 23.94
N PHE A 120 -32.85 14.19 24.27
CA PHE A 120 -32.76 12.72 24.04
C PHE A 120 -31.81 11.92 24.95
N PHE A 121 -30.87 12.53 25.68
CA PHE A 121 -29.88 11.77 26.47
C PHE A 121 -29.65 12.37 27.87
N LYS A 122 -30.59 12.12 28.80
CA LYS A 122 -30.29 12.02 30.24
C LYS A 122 -31.36 11.18 30.95
N LYS A 123 -31.22 9.86 30.88
CA LYS A 123 -31.88 8.92 31.78
C LYS A 123 -30.85 8.48 32.83
N GLU A 124 -31.32 8.28 34.06
CA GLU A 124 -30.61 7.74 35.24
C GLU A 124 -29.54 8.62 35.94
N ARG A 125 -29.56 8.52 37.29
CA ARG A 125 -28.65 9.09 38.30
C ARG A 125 -28.72 10.64 38.40
N ASP A 126 -29.27 11.26 39.45
CA ASP A 126 -29.26 10.92 40.89
C ASP A 126 -30.48 11.54 41.63
N SER A 127 -31.23 10.74 42.38
CA SER A 127 -32.12 11.20 43.48
C SER A 127 -32.67 10.03 44.31
N LEU A 128 -31.78 9.29 44.99
CA LEU A 128 -31.98 8.53 46.23
C LEU A 128 -30.61 8.01 46.72
#